data_AF-A0A511YP68-F1
#
_entry.id   AF-A0A511YP68-F1
#
_cell.length_a   1.000
_cell.length_b   1.000
_cell.length_c   1.000
_cell.angle_alpha   90.00
_cell.angle_beta   90.00
_cell.angle_gamma   90.00
#
_symmetry.space_group_name_H-M   'P 1'
#
loop_
_entity.id
_entity.type
_entity.pdbx_description
1 polymer ?
#
loop_
_entity_poly.entity_id
_entity_poly.type
_entity_poly.pdbx_seq_one_letter_code
_entity_poly.pdbx_strand_id
1 'polypeptide(L)' 'MEKGLPEMISFDHDLADEHYLEPNSREYVEKTGYDCAKWLVEYCMDHYLDLPEFYCHSMNPVGKQNIESLLNNFKKQ' A
#
# COMPACT_ATOMS: atom_id res chain seq x y z
N MET A 1 -10.51 -23.60 -0.02
CA MET A 1 -9.61 -22.68 0.71
C MET A 1 -9.59 -21.40 -0.08
N GLU A 2 -10.17 -20.32 0.44
CA GLU A 2 -9.98 -18.99 -0.15
C GLU A 2 -8.53 -18.57 0.09
N LYS A 3 -7.76 -18.50 -1.01
CA LYS A 3 -6.41 -17.90 -1.05
C LYS A 3 -6.47 -16.66 -1.92
N GLY A 4 -7.45 -15.80 -1.65
CA GLY A 4 -7.70 -14.56 -2.38
C GLY A 4 -7.24 -13.34 -1.59
N LEU A 5 -7.65 -12.17 -2.07
CA LEU A 5 -7.52 -10.91 -1.35
C LEU A 5 -8.49 -10.88 -0.16
N PRO A 6 -8.16 -10.16 0.94
CA PRO A 6 -9.13 -9.93 2.01
C PRO A 6 -10.31 -9.09 1.50
N GLU A 7 -11.42 -9.11 2.22
CA GLU A 7 -12.58 -8.28 1.92
C GLU A 7 -12.26 -6.77 2.00
N MET A 8 -11.40 -6.39 2.95
CA MET A 8 -11.00 -5.00 3.19
C MET A 8 -9.51 -4.88 3.55
N ILE A 9 -8.87 -3.80 3.11
CA ILE A 9 -7.49 -3.42 3.49
C ILE A 9 -7.47 -1.98 4.03
N SER A 10 -6.81 -1.76 5.17
CA SER A 10 -6.54 -0.39 5.66
C SER A 10 -5.05 -0.07 5.52
N PHE A 11 -4.76 1.10 4.93
CA PHE A 11 -3.41 1.59 4.70
C PHE A 11 -3.04 2.70 5.67
N ASP A 12 -1.76 2.76 6.00
CA ASP A 12 -1.09 3.89 6.63
C ASP A 12 0.23 4.13 5.91
N HIS A 13 0.54 5.39 5.57
CA HIS A 13 1.76 5.73 4.82
C HIS A 13 3.01 5.40 5.64
N ASP A 14 2.97 5.71 6.94
CA ASP A 14 4.13 5.61 7.83
C ASP A 14 4.12 4.30 8.64
N LEU A 15 3.60 3.22 8.06
CA LEU A 15 3.52 1.89 8.69
C LEU A 15 4.90 1.27 8.98
N ALA A 16 5.96 1.80 8.37
CA ALA A 16 7.32 1.35 8.61
C ALA A 16 7.93 2.18 9.74
N ASP A 17 8.28 1.49 10.82
CA ASP A 17 9.22 2.00 11.81
C ASP A 17 10.64 1.65 11.30
N GLU A 18 11.52 2.65 11.18
CA GLU A 18 12.97 2.50 10.89
C GLU A 18 13.69 1.53 11.85
N HIS A 19 13.01 1.05 12.90
CA HIS A 19 13.52 0.25 14.01
C HIS A 19 14.00 -1.18 13.67
N TYR A 20 13.82 -1.66 12.44
CA TYR A 20 14.30 -3.00 12.03
C TYR A 20 15.64 -3.00 11.27
N LEU A 21 16.26 -1.85 11.07
CA LEU A 21 17.48 -1.74 10.28
C LEU A 21 18.73 -1.71 11.15
N GLU A 22 19.77 -2.41 10.71
CA GLU A 22 21.11 -2.25 11.28
C GLU A 22 21.54 -0.78 11.10
N PRO A 23 22.06 -0.11 12.14
CA PRO A 23 22.34 1.34 12.15
C PRO A 23 23.27 1.87 11.05
N ASN A 24 23.82 1.00 10.19
CA ASN A 24 24.84 1.32 9.19
C ASN A 24 24.48 0.87 7.75
N SER A 25 23.25 0.44 7.46
CA SER A 25 22.85 0.13 6.08
C SER A 25 22.64 1.41 5.27
N ARG A 26 23.71 1.95 4.69
CA ARG A 26 23.71 3.21 3.90
C ARG A 26 22.88 3.18 2.60
N GLU A 27 22.23 2.06 2.27
CA GLU A 27 21.58 1.84 0.97
C GLU A 27 20.10 1.45 1.05
N TYR A 28 19.48 1.47 2.23
CA TYR A 28 18.07 1.10 2.32
C TYR A 28 17.15 2.30 2.05
N VAL A 29 16.32 2.19 1.02
CA VAL A 29 15.17 3.07 0.81
C VAL A 29 13.98 2.45 1.54
N GLU A 30 13.47 3.16 2.53
CA GLU A 30 12.30 2.72 3.29
C GLU A 30 11.08 2.55 2.38
N LYS A 31 10.43 1.39 2.50
CA LYS A 31 9.14 1.13 1.84
C LYS A 31 8.02 1.61 2.73
N THR A 32 7.11 2.36 2.15
CA THR A 32 5.98 2.99 2.83
C THR A 32 4.68 2.25 2.52
N GLY A 33 3.58 2.66 3.16
CA GLY A 33 2.24 2.20 2.77
C GLY A 33 1.90 2.49 1.31
N TYR A 34 2.52 3.50 0.69
CA TYR A 34 2.36 3.79 -0.73
C TYR A 34 3.00 2.73 -1.63
N ASP A 35 4.13 2.16 -1.22
CA ASP A 35 4.77 1.05 -1.93
C ASP A 35 3.93 -0.23 -1.84
N CYS A 36 3.29 -0.46 -0.70
CA CYS A 36 2.31 -1.53 -0.55
C CYS A 36 1.10 -1.35 -1.47
N ALA A 37 0.55 -0.12 -1.57
CA ALA A 37 -0.57 0.18 -2.45
C ALA A 37 -0.22 -0.03 -3.94
N LYS A 38 0.98 0.36 -4.38
CA LYS A 38 1.48 0.08 -5.74
C LYS A 38 1.57 -1.41 -6.01
N TRP A 39 2.17 -2.16 -5.10
CA TRP A 39 2.28 -3.62 -5.22
C TRP A 39 0.91 -4.29 -5.33
N LEU A 40 -0.08 -3.86 -4.53
CA LEU A 40 -1.43 -4.40 -4.60
C LEU A 40 -2.08 -4.14 -5.96
N VAL A 41 -1.92 -2.93 -6.52
CA VAL A 41 -2.43 -2.60 -7.86
C VAL A 41 -1.80 -3.49 -8.92
N GLU A 42 -0.48 -3.65 -8.90
CA GLU A 42 0.24 -4.53 -9.83
C GLU A 42 -0.25 -5.98 -9.72
N TYR A 43 -0.40 -6.48 -8.50
CA TYR A 43 -0.93 -7.81 -8.24
C TYR A 43 -2.37 -7.97 -8.79
N CYS A 44 -3.25 -7.01 -8.54
CA CYS A 44 -4.61 -7.01 -9.09
C CYS A 44 -4.61 -7.00 -10.63
N MET A 45 -3.71 -6.23 -11.25
CA MET A 45 -3.56 -6.18 -12.71
C MET A 45 -3.11 -7.53 -13.29
N ASP A 46 -2.04 -8.11 -12.74
CA ASP A 46 -1.44 -9.36 -13.23
C ASP A 46 -2.36 -10.57 -13.08
N HIS A 47 -3.25 -10.53 -12.08
CA HIS A 47 -4.18 -11.60 -11.78
C HIS A 47 -5.62 -11.33 -12.22
N TYR A 48 -5.88 -10.20 -12.90
CA TYR A 48 -7.22 -9.77 -13.33
C TYR A 48 -8.25 -9.76 -12.17
N LEU A 49 -7.85 -9.17 -11.05
CA LEU A 49 -8.66 -9.05 -9.83
C LEU A 49 -9.10 -7.61 -9.59
N ASP A 50 -10.27 -7.45 -9.00
CA ASP A 50 -10.72 -6.16 -8.46
C ASP A 50 -9.99 -5.83 -7.15
N LEU A 51 -9.90 -4.53 -6.84
CA LEU A 51 -9.41 -4.09 -5.54
C LEU A 51 -10.42 -4.38 -4.42
N PRO A 52 -9.97 -4.85 -3.24
CA PRO A 52 -10.78 -4.90 -2.04
C PRO A 52 -11.38 -3.55 -1.65
N GLU A 53 -12.31 -3.57 -0.69
CA GLU A 53 -12.64 -2.35 0.03
C GLU A 53 -11.37 -1.79 0.69
N PHE A 54 -11.22 -0.47 0.73
CA PHE A 54 -10.03 0.11 1.33
C PHE A 54 -10.31 1.39 2.09
N TYR A 55 -9.46 1.62 3.09
CA TYR A 55 -9.38 2.85 3.85
C TYR A 55 -7.94 3.30 3.96
N CYS A 56 -7.69 4.59 4.17
CA CYS A 56 -6.38 5.10 4.54
C CYS A 56 -6.45 5.92 5.84
N HIS A 57 -5.82 5.41 6.89
CA HIS A 57 -5.75 6.01 8.23
C HIS A 57 -4.35 6.53 8.54
N SER A 58 -3.78 7.30 7.62
CA SER A 58 -2.47 7.93 7.83
C SER A 58 -2.59 9.34 8.37
N MET A 59 -1.69 9.69 9.29
CA MET A 59 -1.48 11.07 9.75
C MET A 59 -0.67 11.91 8.77
N ASN A 60 -0.01 11.28 7.78
CA ASN A 60 0.64 11.97 6.69
C ASN A 60 -0.39 12.30 5.59
N PRO A 61 -0.83 13.57 5.45
CA PRO A 61 -1.90 13.93 4.53
C PRO A 61 -1.51 13.73 3.06
N VAL A 62 -0.24 13.97 2.71
CA VAL A 62 0.27 13.80 1.34
C VAL A 62 0.37 12.31 1.00
N GLY A 63 0.95 11.52 1.91
CA GLY A 63 1.03 10.07 1.79
C GLY A 63 -0.33 9.40 1.65
N LYS A 64 -1.28 9.81 2.50
CA LYS A 64 -2.69 9.41 2.42
C LYS A 64 -3.30 9.72 1.05
N GLN A 65 -3.18 10.98 0.60
CA GLN A 65 -3.75 11.40 -0.68
C GLN A 65 -3.16 10.61 -1.86
N ASN A 66 -1.86 10.31 -1.84
CA ASN A 66 -1.21 9.52 -2.89
C ASN A 66 -1.76 8.09 -2.94
N ILE A 67 -1.91 7.43 -1.78
CA ILE A 67 -2.50 6.08 -1.67
C ILE A 67 -3.95 6.09 -2.17
N GLU A 68 -4.78 7.00 -1.66
CA GLU A 68 -6.19 7.09 -2.04
C GLU A 68 -6.34 7.40 -3.53
N SER A 69 -5.52 8.30 -4.09
CA SER A 69 -5.58 8.66 -5.51
C SER A 69 -5.20 7.47 -6.40
N LEU A 70 -4.14 6.74 -6.05
CA LEU A 70 -3.71 5.56 -6.79
C LEU A 70 -4.81 4.49 -6.84
N LEU A 71 -5.35 4.10 -5.67
CA LEU A 71 -6.34 3.04 -5.56
C LEU A 71 -7.68 3.44 -6.19
N ASN A 72 -8.13 4.69 -6.00
CA ASN A 72 -9.35 5.19 -6.64
C ASN A 72 -9.22 5.31 -8.16
N ASN A 73 -8.04 5.65 -8.68
CA ASN A 73 -7.83 5.68 -10.12
C ASN A 73 -7.86 4.28 -10.72
N PHE A 74 -7.31 3.28 -10.04
CA PHE A 74 -7.42 1.88 -10.48
C PHE A 74 -8.87 1.39 -10.48
N LYS A 75 -9.66 1.68 -9.43
CA LYS A 75 -11.10 1.32 -9.37
C LYS A 75 -11.97 1.95 -10.47
N LYS A 76 -11.50 3.00 -11.15
CA LYS A 76 -12.25 3.69 -12.21
C LYS A 76 -11.94 3.18 -13.62
N GLN A 77 -10.91 2.34 -13.77
CA GLN A 77 -10.57 1.71 -15.05
C GLN A 77 -11.58 0.60 -15.36
#